data_AF-A0A2D5LL01-F1
#
_entry.id   AF-A0A2D5LL01-F1
#
_cell.length_a   1.000
_cell.length_b   1.000
_cell.length_c   1.000
_cell.angle_alpha   90.00
_cell.angle_beta   90.00
_cell.angle_gamma   90.00
#
_symmetry.space_group_name_H-M   'P 1'
#
loop_
_entity.id
_entity.type
_entity.pdbx_description
1 polymer ?
#
loop_
_entity_poly.entity_id
_entity_poly.type
_entity_poly.pdbx_seq_one_letter_code
_entity_poly.pdbx_strand_id
1 'polypeptide(L)' 'MLPFSHWQRFIQGLSVFAVGLCVMVAGAWWLEPLYYMGLVVLLSGFGWAMSGYLGLLWHRLTKSINPNRHK' A
#
# COMPACT_ATOMS: atom_id res chain seq x y z
N MET A 1 -6.45 -2.58 -21.43
CA MET A 1 -6.43 -3.65 -20.41
C MET A 1 -6.02 -2.97 -19.11
N LEU A 2 -6.95 -2.80 -18.16
CA LEU A 2 -6.69 -2.08 -16.91
C LEU A 2 -5.48 -2.72 -16.20
N PRO A 3 -4.56 -1.94 -15.60
CA PRO A 3 -3.39 -2.50 -14.94
C PRO A 3 -3.82 -3.11 -13.60
N PHE A 4 -4.48 -4.27 -13.65
CA PHE A 4 -4.90 -5.05 -12.47
C PHE A 4 -3.72 -5.23 -11.50
N SER A 5 -2.50 -5.34 -12.03
CA SER A 5 -1.25 -5.42 -11.28
C SER A 5 -1.04 -4.31 -10.23
N HIS A 6 -1.43 -3.05 -10.49
CA HIS A 6 -1.21 -1.95 -9.54
C HIS A 6 -2.23 -1.94 -8.39
N TRP A 7 -3.49 -2.26 -8.70
CA TRP A 7 -4.52 -2.43 -7.68
C TRP A 7 -4.26 -3.65 -6.80
N GLN A 8 -3.77 -4.74 -7.41
CA GLN A 8 -3.35 -5.94 -6.67
C GLN A 8 -2.18 -5.63 -5.73
N ARG A 9 -1.17 -4.88 -6.20
CA ARG A 9 -0.04 -4.42 -5.37
C ARG A 9 -0.48 -3.52 -4.21
N PHE A 10 -1.49 -2.67 -4.43
CA PHE A 10 -2.09 -1.88 -3.37
C PHE A 10 -2.78 -2.77 -2.32
N ILE A 11 -3.64 -3.71 -2.74
CA ILE A 11 -4.30 -4.65 -1.82
C ILE A 11 -3.29 -5.52 -1.07
N GLN A 12 -2.22 -5.96 -1.74
CA GLN A 12 -1.16 -6.76 -1.14
C GLN A 12 -0.32 -5.96 -0.14
N GLY A 13 -0.03 -4.69 -0.42
CA GLY A 13 0.59 -3.79 0.56
C GLY A 13 -0.32 -3.52 1.76
N LEU A 14 -1.63 -3.34 1.50
CA LEU A 14 -2.64 -3.09 2.54
C LEU A 14 -2.83 -4.31 3.45
N SER A 15 -2.78 -5.53 2.91
CA SER A 15 -2.84 -6.74 3.73
C SER A 15 -1.60 -6.91 4.61
N VAL A 16 -0.41 -6.65 4.06
CA VAL A 16 0.84 -6.64 4.86
C VAL A 16 0.80 -5.56 5.95
N PHE A 17 0.29 -4.38 5.62
CA PHE A 17 0.06 -3.30 6.60
C PHE A 17 -0.89 -3.73 7.72
N ALA A 18 -2.05 -4.32 7.37
CA ALA A 18 -3.02 -4.79 8.36
C ALA A 18 -2.43 -5.87 9.27
N VAL A 19 -1.64 -6.80 8.73
CA VAL A 19 -0.93 -7.81 9.53
C VAL A 19 0.09 -7.15 10.45
N GLY A 20 0.90 -6.21 9.95
CA GLY A 20 1.85 -5.45 10.77
C GLY A 20 1.18 -4.70 11.92
N LEU A 21 0.00 -4.12 11.67
CA LEU A 21 -0.81 -3.45 12.69
C LEU A 21 -1.25 -4.42 13.78
N CYS A 22 -1.81 -5.58 13.39
CA CYS A 22 -2.23 -6.61 14.35
C CYS A 22 -1.05 -7.11 15.19
N VAL A 23 0.11 -7.35 14.58
CA VAL A 23 1.33 -7.77 15.28
C VAL A 23 1.83 -6.69 16.23
N MET A 24 1.84 -5.42 15.80
CA MET A 24 2.26 -4.29 16.63
C MET A 24 1.33 -4.12 17.84
N VAL A 25 0.00 -4.18 17.61
CA VAL A 25 -0.99 -4.06 18.69
C VAL A 25 -0.88 -5.22 19.64
N ALA A 26 -0.76 -6.47 19.16
CA ALA A 26 -0.56 -7.63 20.02
C ALA A 26 0.75 -7.56 20.81
N GLY A 27 1.83 -7.11 20.17
CA GLY A 27 3.13 -6.90 20.81
C GLY A 27 3.12 -5.83 21.89
N ALA A 28 2.32 -4.77 21.72
CA ALA A 28 2.19 -3.69 22.71
C ALA A 28 1.70 -4.18 24.09
N TRP A 29 0.95 -5.28 24.15
CA TRP A 29 0.43 -5.82 25.40
C TRP A 29 1.39 -6.81 26.09
N TRP A 30 2.23 -7.53 25.33
CA TRP A 30 3.00 -8.66 25.85
C TRP A 30 4.52 -8.54 25.69
N LEU A 31 5.01 -7.98 24.58
CA LEU A 31 6.43 -8.06 24.19
C LEU A 31 6.88 -6.81 23.43
N GLU A 32 7.68 -5.96 24.08
CA GLU A 32 8.34 -4.80 23.46
C GLU A 32 9.07 -5.12 22.14
N PRO A 33 9.83 -6.23 22.00
CA PRO A 33 10.50 -6.56 20.73
C PRO A 33 9.50 -6.81 19.58
N LEU A 34 8.34 -7.38 19.91
CA LEU A 34 7.30 -7.70 18.93
C LEU A 34 6.59 -6.44 18.44
N TYR A 35 6.47 -5.44 19.31
CA TYR A 35 6.00 -4.10 18.93
C TYR A 35 6.89 -3.46 17.86
N TYR A 36 8.21 -3.43 18.06
CA TYR A 36 9.13 -2.85 17.08
C TYR A 36 9.16 -3.63 15.75
N MET A 37 9.08 -4.97 15.81
CA MET A 37 8.92 -5.80 14.61
C MET A 37 7.63 -5.47 13.85
N GLY A 38 6.50 -5.38 14.56
CA GLY A 38 5.22 -4.99 13.97
C GLY A 38 5.28 -3.60 13.33
N LEU A 39 5.99 -2.66 13.94
CA LEU A 39 6.15 -1.30 13.45
C LEU A 39 6.97 -1.24 12.14
N VAL A 40 8.03 -2.05 12.02
CA VAL A 40 8.79 -2.19 10.76
C VAL A 40 7.93 -2.79 9.65
N VAL A 41 7.16 -3.84 9.95
CA VAL A 41 6.24 -4.47 9.00
C VAL A 41 5.13 -3.50 8.58
N LEU A 42 4.61 -2.70 9.52
CA LEU A 42 3.62 -1.66 9.27
C LEU A 42 4.15 -0.61 8.30
N LEU A 43 5.33 -0.05 8.57
CA LEU A 43 5.93 1.00 7.73
C LEU A 43 6.28 0.49 6.32
N SER A 44 6.80 -0.73 6.23
CA SER A 44 7.13 -1.35 4.94
C SER A 44 5.88 -1.68 4.12
N GLY A 45 4.83 -2.24 4.75
CA GLY A 45 3.53 -2.47 4.12
C GLY A 45 2.87 -1.18 3.64
N PHE A 46 2.98 -0.11 4.44
CA PHE A 46 2.50 1.22 4.07
C PHE A 46 3.20 1.77 2.83
N GLY A 47 4.54 1.76 2.78
CA GLY A 47 5.30 2.22 1.62
C GLY A 47 4.97 1.42 0.35
N TRP A 48 4.79 0.11 0.48
CA TRP A 48 4.39 -0.76 -0.62
C TRP A 48 2.97 -0.44 -1.13
N ALA A 49 2.01 -0.29 -0.21
CA ALA A 49 0.64 0.08 -0.56
C ALA A 49 0.62 1.44 -1.27
N MET A 50 1.32 2.43 -0.73
CA MET A 50 1.34 3.77 -1.28
C MET A 50 1.95 3.82 -2.68
N SER A 51 2.96 2.99 -2.96
CA SER A 51 3.55 2.87 -4.29
C SER A 51 2.54 2.35 -5.33
N GLY A 52 1.67 1.41 -4.94
CA GLY A 52 0.55 0.95 -5.77
C GLY A 52 -0.50 2.05 -6.03
N TYR A 53 -0.80 2.84 -5.00
CA TYR A 53 -1.74 3.96 -5.09
C TYR A 53 -1.21 5.11 -5.97
N LEU A 54 0.05 5.50 -5.80
CA LEU A 54 0.70 6.51 -6.65
C LEU A 54 0.67 6.12 -8.14
N GLY A 55 0.86 4.83 -8.46
CA GLY A 55 0.75 4.35 -9.83
C GLY A 55 -0.65 4.53 -10.42
N LEU A 56 -1.70 4.34 -9.62
CA LEU A 56 -3.09 4.56 -10.04
C LEU A 56 -3.41 6.05 -10.20
N LEU A 57 -2.95 6.89 -9.27
CA LEU A 57 -3.06 8.35 -9.36
C LEU A 57 -2.33 8.88 -10.59
N TRP A 58 -1.11 8.41 -10.85
CA TRP A 58 -0.32 8.80 -12.01
C TRP A 58 -1.00 8.40 -13.32
N HIS A 59 -1.57 7.20 -13.38
CA HIS A 59 -2.34 6.75 -14.53
C HIS A 59 -3.59 7.60 -14.74
N ARG A 60 -4.31 7.97 -13.67
CA ARG A 60 -5.47 8.87 -13.76
C ARG A 60 -5.07 10.28 -14.20
N LEU A 61 -4.00 10.84 -13.65
CA LEU A 61 -3.49 12.17 -14.00
C LEU A 61 -3.01 12.20 -15.45
N THR A 62 -2.19 11.23 -15.88
CA THR A 62 -1.70 11.16 -17.26
C THR A 62 -2.84 10.98 -18.27
N LYS A 63 -3.86 10.18 -17.92
CA LYS A 63 -5.08 10.02 -18.74
C LYS A 63 -5.93 11.29 -18.77
N SER A 64 -6.03 12.01 -17.64
CA SER A 64 -6.75 13.28 -17.53
C SER A 64 -6.04 14.44 -18.24
N ILE A 65 -4.72 14.37 -18.39
CA ILE A 65 -3.89 15.40 -19.05
C ILE A 65 -3.98 15.31 -20.58
N ASN A 66 -4.46 14.20 -21.16
CA ASN A 66 -4.68 14.10 -22.61
C ASN A 66 -6.18 13.99 -22.99
N PRO A 67 -6.94 15.10 -22.91
CA PRO A 67 -8.33 15.13 -23.37
C PRO A 67 -8.48 15.07 -24.90
N ASN A 68 -7.40 15.12 -25.69
CA ASN A 68 -7.45 15.30 -27.15
C ASN A 68 -7.21 14.02 -27.98
N ARG A 69 -7.25 12.81 -27.38
CA ARG A 69 -7.04 11.56 -28.14
C ARG A 69 -8.31 10.93 -28.75
N HIS A 70 -9.36 11.72 -28.92
CA HIS A 70 -10.54 11.37 -29.71
C HIS A 70 -10.72 12.39 -30.84
N LYS A 71 -9.94 12.20 -31.91
CA LYS A 71 -10.35 12.54 -33.29
C LYS A 71 -9.89 11.40 -34.18
#